data_AF-A0A444QCR7-F1
#
_entry.id   AF-A0A444QCR7-F1
#
_cell.length_a   1.000
_cell.length_b   1.000
_cell.length_c   1.000
_cell.angle_alpha   90.00
_cell.angle_beta   90.00
_cell.angle_gamma   90.00
#
_symmetry.space_group_name_H-M   'P 1'
#
loop_
_entity.id
_entity.type
_entity.pdbx_description
1 polymer ?
#
loop_
_entity_poly.entity_id
_entity_poly.type
_entity_poly.pdbx_seq_one_letter_code
_entity_poly.pdbx_strand_id
1 'polypeptide(L)'
;MTGTDDYLDRHDDALLALTERLIGIDSQIPPFGDERAIIAHLDGVLERDGFTERTIMEPVRGRPSLIARIPGVGGGPTLMFCAHVDTKLVGDAPGLLRTDPFTATIVDDRTPNCPTVSDRPQPVGSSSTCPWR
;
A
#
# COMPACT_ATOMS: atom_id res chain seq x y z
N MET A 1 -28.32 5.40 3.64
CA MET A 1 -27.77 6.06 2.44
C MET A 1 -27.28 4.95 1.55
N THR A 2 -27.62 4.87 0.26
CA THR A 2 -27.06 3.83 -0.62
C THR A 2 -26.20 4.53 -1.66
N GLY A 3 -24.89 4.58 -1.41
CA GLY A 3 -23.90 5.28 -2.23
C GLY A 3 -22.49 4.82 -1.88
N THR A 4 -21.49 5.27 -2.64
CA THR A 4 -20.08 4.89 -2.43
C THR A 4 -19.62 5.17 -1.00
N ASP A 5 -20.01 6.32 -0.43
CA ASP A 5 -19.60 6.70 0.93
C ASP A 5 -20.12 5.70 1.99
N ASP A 6 -21.39 5.30 1.90
CA ASP A 6 -21.96 4.28 2.80
C ASP A 6 -21.29 2.91 2.64
N TYR A 7 -20.86 2.58 1.41
CA TYR A 7 -20.07 1.37 1.17
C TYR A 7 -18.71 1.47 1.86
N LEU A 8 -18.01 2.58 1.71
CA LEU A 8 -16.71 2.80 2.34
C LEU A 8 -16.83 2.77 3.88
N ASP A 9 -17.82 3.46 4.45
CA ASP A 9 -18.06 3.48 5.90
C ASP A 9 -18.33 2.07 6.46
N ARG A 10 -19.09 1.23 5.73
CA ARG A 10 -19.36 -0.16 6.14
C ARG A 10 -18.17 -1.10 5.99
N HIS A 11 -17.14 -0.70 5.26
CA HIS A 11 -15.95 -1.51 4.97
C HIS A 11 -14.67 -0.93 5.57
N ASP A 12 -14.77 0.09 6.44
CA ASP A 12 -13.62 0.74 7.06
C ASP A 12 -12.74 -0.25 7.85
N ASP A 13 -13.35 -1.08 8.70
CA ASP A 13 -12.64 -2.13 9.44
C ASP A 13 -11.93 -3.13 8.52
N ALA A 14 -12.55 -3.47 7.39
CA ALA A 14 -11.98 -4.41 6.42
C ALA A 14 -10.80 -3.78 5.66
N LEU A 15 -10.89 -2.48 5.35
CA LEU A 15 -9.82 -1.71 4.73
C LEU A 15 -8.64 -1.54 5.68
N LEU A 16 -8.90 -1.24 6.96
CA LEU A 16 -7.86 -1.19 7.99
C LEU A 16 -7.18 -2.55 8.13
N ALA A 17 -7.95 -3.63 8.29
CA ALA A 17 -7.40 -4.98 8.39
C ALA A 17 -6.56 -5.36 7.16
N LEU A 18 -7.01 -5.05 5.94
CA LEU A 18 -6.21 -5.27 4.73
C LEU A 18 -4.89 -4.48 4.80
N THR A 19 -4.95 -3.22 5.19
CA THR A 19 -3.77 -2.35 5.29
C THR A 19 -2.78 -2.86 6.33
N GLU A 20 -3.25 -3.26 7.51
CA GLU A 20 -2.41 -3.87 8.55
C GLU A 20 -1.73 -5.15 8.06
N ARG A 21 -2.46 -5.98 7.32
CA ARG A 21 -1.90 -7.20 6.72
C ARG A 21 -0.84 -6.90 5.66
N LEU A 22 -1.02 -5.87 4.84
CA LEU A 22 -0.02 -5.47 3.85
C LEU A 22 1.24 -4.91 4.50
N ILE A 23 1.12 -4.10 5.56
CA ILE A 23 2.27 -3.59 6.34
C ILE A 23 3.07 -4.74 6.95
N GLY A 24 2.40 -5.79 7.43
CA GLY A 24 3.06 -6.94 8.06
C GLY A 24 3.74 -7.92 7.09
N ILE A 25 3.60 -7.74 5.78
CA ILE A 25 4.31 -8.57 4.79
C ILE A 25 5.61 -7.86 4.42
N ASP A 26 6.74 -8.52 4.67
CA ASP A 26 8.04 -8.00 4.27
C ASP A 26 8.23 -8.06 2.74
N SER A 27 7.85 -6.96 2.09
CA SER A 27 8.01 -6.74 0.65
C SER A 27 9.18 -5.82 0.32
N GLN A 28 10.17 -5.68 1.21
CA GLN A 28 11.33 -4.85 0.94
C GLN A 28 12.00 -5.24 -0.38
N ILE A 29 12.52 -4.24 -1.11
CA ILE A 29 13.24 -4.46 -2.35
C ILE A 29 14.34 -5.54 -2.15
N PRO A 30 14.56 -6.45 -3.12
CA PRO A 30 15.55 -7.50 -2.98
C PRO A 30 16.95 -6.97 -2.60
N PRO A 31 17.73 -7.74 -1.81
CA PRO A 31 17.49 -9.13 -1.39
C PRO A 31 16.70 -9.30 -0.08
N PHE A 32 16.13 -8.23 0.49
CA PHE A 32 15.67 -8.25 1.89
C PHE A 32 14.26 -8.82 2.07
N GLY A 33 13.32 -8.46 1.20
CA GLY A 33 11.95 -8.98 1.20
C GLY A 33 11.66 -9.93 0.05
N ASP A 34 10.45 -10.50 0.06
CA ASP A 34 9.95 -11.38 -1.00
C ASP A 34 8.63 -10.85 -1.57
N GLU A 35 8.70 -10.16 -2.69
CA GLU A 35 7.54 -9.59 -3.40
C GLU A 35 6.50 -10.67 -3.78
N ARG A 36 6.87 -11.95 -3.83
CA ARG A 36 5.91 -13.04 -4.10
C ARG A 36 4.88 -13.22 -2.99
N ALA A 37 5.26 -12.96 -1.72
CA ALA A 37 4.36 -13.13 -0.59
C ALA A 37 3.21 -12.11 -0.62
N ILE A 38 3.53 -10.84 -0.90
CA ILE A 38 2.51 -9.78 -1.01
C ILE A 38 1.64 -9.96 -2.25
N ILE A 39 2.22 -10.41 -3.37
CA ILE A 39 1.45 -10.72 -4.59
C ILE A 39 0.50 -11.89 -4.37
N ALA A 40 0.94 -12.97 -3.71
CA ALA A 40 0.06 -14.10 -3.38
C ALA A 40 -1.08 -13.68 -2.43
N HIS A 41 -0.80 -12.80 -1.47
CA HIS A 41 -1.84 -12.26 -0.59
C HIS A 41 -2.88 -11.45 -1.36
N LEU A 42 -2.44 -10.51 -2.20
CA LEU A 42 -3.31 -9.66 -3.02
C LEU A 42 -4.12 -10.50 -4.02
N ASP A 43 -3.52 -11.51 -4.64
CA ASP A 43 -4.23 -12.41 -5.56
C ASP A 43 -5.40 -13.12 -4.85
N GLY A 44 -5.17 -13.61 -3.63
CA GLY A 44 -6.22 -14.20 -2.82
C GLY A 44 -7.28 -13.21 -2.34
N VAL A 45 -6.94 -11.94 -2.11
CA VAL A 45 -7.92 -10.87 -1.82
C VAL A 45 -8.83 -10.65 -3.03
N LEU A 46 -8.24 -10.41 -4.19
CA LEU A 46 -8.98 -10.16 -5.43
C LEU A 46 -9.85 -11.37 -5.83
N GLU A 47 -9.36 -12.59 -5.60
CA GLU A 47 -10.16 -13.80 -5.79
C GLU A 47 -11.43 -13.81 -4.94
N ARG A 48 -11.30 -13.51 -3.63
CA ARG A 48 -12.45 -13.46 -2.71
C ARG A 48 -13.42 -12.34 -3.05
N ASP A 49 -12.92 -11.23 -3.59
CA ASP A 49 -13.72 -10.08 -4.01
C ASP A 49 -14.37 -10.28 -5.39
N GLY A 50 -14.18 -11.46 -6.01
CA GLY A 50 -14.87 -11.84 -7.25
C GLY A 50 -14.19 -11.39 -8.53
N PHE A 51 -12.91 -10.99 -8.48
CA PHE A 51 -12.14 -10.71 -9.69
C PHE A 51 -11.82 -12.03 -10.40
N THR A 52 -12.49 -12.26 -11.52
CA THR A 52 -12.34 -13.49 -12.32
C THR A 52 -11.19 -13.42 -13.31
N GLU A 53 -10.82 -12.22 -13.75
CA GLU A 53 -9.69 -12.00 -14.66
C GLU A 53 -8.49 -11.47 -13.89
N ARG A 54 -7.57 -12.37 -13.53
CA ARG A 54 -6.32 -12.09 -12.81
C ARG A 54 -5.16 -12.78 -13.50
N THR A 55 -4.04 -12.08 -13.65
CA THR A 55 -2.81 -12.58 -14.27
C THR A 55 -1.61 -12.16 -13.46
N ILE A 56 -0.77 -13.12 -13.08
CA ILE A 56 0.53 -12.86 -12.47
C ILE A 56 1.61 -12.91 -13.55
N MET A 57 2.38 -11.84 -13.68
CA MET A 57 3.47 -11.70 -14.64
C MET A 57 4.79 -11.56 -13.91
N GLU A 58 5.78 -12.38 -14.24
CA GLU A 58 7.11 -12.33 -13.61
C GLU A 58 8.19 -12.04 -14.66
N PRO A 59 8.30 -10.77 -15.14
CA PRO A 59 9.32 -10.40 -16.13
C PRO A 59 10.74 -10.47 -15.55
N VAL A 60 10.88 -10.29 -14.23
CA VAL A 60 12.14 -10.45 -13.49
C VAL A 60 11.90 -11.51 -12.42
N ARG A 61 12.78 -12.52 -12.37
CA ARG A 61 12.68 -13.62 -11.41
C ARG A 61 12.67 -13.09 -9.97
N GLY A 62 11.69 -13.52 -9.20
CA GLY A 62 11.44 -13.10 -7.82
C GLY A 62 10.62 -11.81 -7.69
N ARG A 63 10.22 -11.17 -8.79
CA ARG A 63 9.53 -9.87 -8.81
C ARG A 63 8.27 -9.89 -9.66
N PRO A 64 7.22 -10.63 -9.23
CA PRO A 64 5.98 -10.70 -9.97
C PRO A 64 5.15 -9.40 -9.86
N SER A 65 4.34 -9.15 -10.88
CA SER A 65 3.29 -8.13 -10.91
C SER A 65 1.93 -8.81 -11.05
N LEU A 66 0.92 -8.32 -10.34
CA LEU A 66 -0.46 -8.81 -10.43
C LEU A 66 -1.29 -7.82 -11.25
N ILE A 67 -1.93 -8.32 -12.30
CA ILE A 67 -2.85 -7.56 -13.15
C ILE A 67 -4.24 -8.16 -12.97
N ALA A 68 -5.22 -7.34 -12.64
CA ALA A 68 -6.62 -7.75 -12.56
C ALA A 68 -7.51 -6.84 -13.40
N ARG A 69 -8.60 -7.40 -13.92
CA ARG A 69 -9.56 -6.69 -14.77
C ARG A 69 -10.99 -6.94 -14.33
N ILE A 70 -11.76 -5.85 -14.24
CA ILE A 70 -13.22 -5.90 -14.23
C ILE A 70 -13.69 -5.57 -15.65
N PRO A 71 -14.26 -6.54 -16.40
CA PRO A 71 -14.73 -6.26 -17.75
C PRO A 71 -15.96 -5.34 -17.71
N GLY A 72 -15.91 -4.25 -18.49
CA GLY A 72 -17.09 -3.43 -18.76
C GLY A 72 -17.93 -4.01 -19.91
N VAL A 73 -19.05 -3.35 -20.22
CA VAL A 73 -19.94 -3.73 -21.34
C VAL A 73 -19.42 -3.29 -22.72
N GLY A 74 -18.25 -2.62 -22.78
CA GLY A 74 -17.66 -2.07 -23.99
C GLY A 74 -18.19 -0.68 -24.36
N GLY A 75 -17.50 0.02 -25.26
CA GLY A 75 -17.93 1.32 -25.81
C GLY A 75 -17.57 2.56 -24.97
N GLY A 76 -16.90 2.39 -23.82
CA GLY A 76 -16.43 3.48 -22.96
C GLY A 76 -14.90 3.52 -22.78
N PRO A 77 -14.37 4.54 -22.10
CA PRO A 77 -12.95 4.62 -21.77
C PRO A 77 -12.52 3.55 -20.76
N THR A 78 -11.25 3.16 -20.81
CA THR A 78 -10.64 2.24 -19.85
C THR A 78 -9.86 3.03 -18.79
N LEU A 79 -10.05 2.68 -17.51
CA LEU A 79 -9.28 3.20 -16.39
C LEU A 79 -8.34 2.12 -15.83
N MET A 80 -7.08 2.47 -15.57
CA MET A 80 -6.10 1.61 -14.92
C MET A 80 -5.66 2.22 -13.61
N PHE A 81 -5.79 1.46 -12.51
CA PHE A 81 -5.13 1.75 -11.25
C PHE A 81 -3.78 1.02 -11.21
N CYS A 82 -2.72 1.72 -10.83
CA CYS A 82 -1.36 1.18 -10.80
C CYS A 82 -0.68 1.59 -9.49
N ALA A 83 -0.07 0.62 -8.82
CA ALA A 83 0.70 0.80 -7.59
C ALA A 83 1.88 -0.18 -7.60
N HIS A 84 2.90 0.09 -6.78
CA HIS A 84 4.01 -0.84 -6.56
C HIS A 84 3.85 -1.52 -5.20
N VAL A 85 4.34 -2.76 -5.10
CA VAL A 85 4.22 -3.58 -3.88
C VAL A 85 5.50 -3.60 -3.06
N ASP A 86 6.63 -3.19 -3.64
CA ASP A 86 7.92 -3.19 -2.96
C ASP A 86 8.04 -2.00 -1.99
N THR A 87 8.67 -2.27 -0.84
CA THR A 87 8.99 -1.25 0.15
C THR A 87 10.49 -0.94 0.18
N LYS A 88 10.84 0.23 0.72
CA LYS A 88 12.24 0.57 0.98
C LYS A 88 12.77 -0.21 2.18
N LEU A 89 14.09 -0.37 2.20
CA LEU A 89 14.78 -0.98 3.33
C LEU A 89 14.50 -0.18 4.60
N VAL A 90 14.19 -0.89 5.68
CA VAL A 90 14.14 -0.35 7.04
C VAL A 90 15.56 0.10 7.46
N GLY A 91 16.62 -0.55 6.97
CA GLY A 91 18.01 -0.18 7.23
C GLY A 91 18.35 -0.20 8.73
N ASP A 92 19.26 0.68 9.17
CA ASP A 92 19.62 0.89 10.58
C ASP A 92 18.58 1.74 11.36
N ALA A 93 17.37 1.91 10.81
CA ALA A 93 16.31 2.70 11.42
C ALA A 93 15.59 2.11 12.65
N PRO A 94 15.81 0.88 13.18
CA PRO A 94 15.10 0.43 14.38
C PRO A 94 15.26 1.36 15.59
N GLY A 95 16.37 2.12 15.68
CA GLY A 95 16.59 3.14 16.72
C GLY A 95 15.98 4.52 16.42
N LEU A 96 15.48 4.73 15.20
CA LEU A 96 14.84 5.97 14.75
C LEU A 96 13.32 5.83 14.64
N LEU A 97 12.82 4.59 14.52
CA LEU A 97 11.40 4.29 14.44
C LEU A 97 10.79 4.18 15.84
N ARG A 98 9.63 4.81 16.02
CA ARG A 98 8.88 4.76 17.29
C ARG A 98 8.17 3.42 17.50
N THR A 99 7.89 2.71 16.42
CA THR A 99 7.15 1.46 16.37
C THR A 99 7.87 0.47 15.46
N ASP A 100 7.52 -0.80 15.58
CA ASP A 100 7.99 -1.84 14.66
C ASP A 100 7.49 -1.54 13.23
N PRO A 101 8.37 -1.47 12.21
CA PRO A 101 7.98 -1.19 10.83
C PRO A 101 7.08 -2.25 10.21
N PHE A 102 7.08 -3.49 10.72
CA PHE A 102 6.22 -4.56 10.20
C PHE A 102 5.00 -4.84 11.09
N THR A 103 4.77 -3.98 12.08
CA THR A 103 3.56 -4.01 12.89
C THR A 103 2.81 -2.69 12.72
N ALA A 104 1.65 -2.76 12.07
CA ALA A 104 0.74 -1.64 12.04
C ALA A 104 0.31 -1.30 13.48
N THR A 105 0.78 -0.16 13.96
CA THR A 105 0.38 0.42 15.25
C THR A 105 -0.61 1.56 14.93
N ILE A 106 -1.35 2.16 15.87
CA ILE A 106 -2.01 3.45 15.62
C ILE A 106 -1.41 4.44 16.61
N VAL A 107 -0.99 5.61 16.13
CA VAL A 107 -0.34 6.64 16.99
C VAL A 107 -1.10 7.95 16.81
N ASP A 108 -1.72 8.44 17.88
CA ASP A 108 -2.47 9.71 17.94
C ASP A 108 -3.53 9.86 16.81
N ASP A 109 -4.37 8.84 16.60
CA ASP A 109 -5.40 8.78 15.54
C ASP A 109 -4.86 8.96 14.10
N ARG A 110 -3.55 8.74 13.89
CA ARG A 110 -2.91 8.67 12.58
C ARG A 110 -2.45 7.24 12.34
N THR A 111 -2.78 6.69 11.16
CA THR A 111 -2.17 5.44 10.69
C THR A 111 -0.66 5.68 10.50
N PRO A 112 0.21 4.95 11.21
CA PRO A 112 1.64 5.06 11.11
C PRO A 112 2.20 4.10 10.06
N ASN A 113 3.37 4.47 9.58
CA ASN A 113 4.21 3.80 8.60
C ASN A 113 3.80 3.95 7.12
N CYS A 114 3.83 5.20 6.66
CA CYS A 114 4.40 5.49 5.35
C CYS A 114 5.82 6.05 5.58
N PRO A 115 6.88 5.57 4.89
CA PRO A 115 8.21 6.17 4.96
C PRO A 115 8.26 7.49 4.17
N THR A 116 7.35 8.40 4.46
CA THR A 116 7.50 9.81 4.13
C THR A 116 8.09 10.51 5.34
N VAL A 117 9.29 11.05 5.14
CA VAL A 117 9.97 11.95 6.06
C VAL A 117 9.00 13.00 6.61
N SER A 118 8.84 13.07 7.92
CA SER A 118 8.74 14.30 8.71
C SER A 118 8.19 13.98 10.10
N ASP A 119 9.08 13.85 11.07
CA ASP A 119 8.86 14.44 12.39
C ASP A 119 10.23 14.65 13.04
N ARG A 120 10.90 15.75 12.64
CA ARG A 120 11.94 16.37 13.46
C ARG A 120 11.36 17.65 14.06
N PRO A 121 11.58 17.92 15.37
CA PRO A 121 11.40 19.27 15.89
C PRO A 121 12.41 20.20 15.20
N GLN A 122 11.90 21.17 14.43
CA GLN A 122 12.72 22.21 13.80
C GLN A 122 13.21 23.20 14.87
N PRO A 123 14.52 23.43 15.06
CA PRO A 123 14.97 24.70 15.60
C PRO A 123 15.06 25.71 14.44
N VAL A 124 14.31 26.80 14.61
CA VAL A 124 14.48 28.16 14.07
C VAL A 124 15.34 28.32 12.80
N GLY A 125 14.71 28.75 11.70
CA GLY A 125 15.35 29.61 10.69
C GLY A 125 15.58 28.97 9.32
N SER A 126 14.57 29.02 8.45
CA SER A 126 14.70 29.58 7.09
C SER A 126 13.37 29.45 6.36
N SER A 127 12.81 30.59 6.00
CA SER A 127 11.67 30.72 5.10
C SER A 127 12.05 30.28 3.69
N SER A 128 11.32 29.31 3.14
CA SER A 128 11.19 29.18 1.68
C SER A 128 9.79 28.67 1.36
N THR A 129 8.89 29.63 1.12
CA THR A 129 7.58 29.44 0.53
C THR A 129 7.78 29.10 -0.95
N CYS A 130 7.29 27.94 -1.41
CA CYS A 130 7.12 27.66 -2.84
C CYS A 130 5.61 27.63 -3.16
N PRO A 131 5.10 28.56 -3.99
CA PRO A 131 3.70 28.62 -4.37
C PRO A 131 3.47 27.70 -5.56
N TRP A 132 2.44 26.84 -5.48
CA TRP A 132 1.94 26.15 -6.66
C TRP A 132 0.85 27.02 -7.28
N ARG A 133 1.11 27.42 -8.52
CA ARG A 133 0.16 27.94 -9.50
C ARG A 133 -0.05 26.88 -10.57
#